data_AF-A0AAU1MYG6-F1
#
_entry.id   AF-A0AAU1MYG6-F1
#
_cell.length_a   1.000
_cell.length_b   1.000
_cell.length_c   1.000
_cell.angle_alpha   90.00
_cell.angle_beta   90.00
_cell.angle_gamma   90.00
#
_symmetry.space_group_name_H-M   'P 1'
#
loop_
_entity.id
_entity.type
_entity.pdbx_description
1 polymer ?
#
loop_
_entity_poly.entity_id
_entity_poly.type
_entity_poly.pdbx_seq_one_letter_code
_entity_poly.pdbx_strand_id
1 'polypeptide(L)'
;MEGFAETEGDVCPDCKAGPGPENACVGVRTPYEMWHAPDCPQWTIMQIGWEADSRRIKEQDAWAKDVFPSAQERLKQAAAEMPQGTPAQPFIDALTELVQAQASTTGFVVLHQWAEILERHFPPQLPNPEHTTE
;
A
#
# COMPACT_ATOMS: atom_id res chain seq x y z
N MET A 1 15.33 -23.77 -29.29
CA MET A 1 14.20 -23.93 -28.36
C MET A 1 14.84 -24.15 -27.00
N GLU A 2 15.13 -23.06 -26.30
CA GLU A 2 15.81 -23.10 -25.01
C GLU A 2 14.84 -23.66 -23.97
N GLY A 3 15.29 -24.71 -23.26
CA GLY A 3 14.53 -25.37 -22.23
C GLY A 3 14.31 -24.41 -21.06
N PHE A 4 13.05 -24.19 -20.71
CA PHE A 4 12.69 -23.62 -19.42
C PHE A 4 13.24 -24.55 -18.33
N ALA A 5 14.04 -24.01 -17.43
CA ALA A 5 14.52 -24.75 -16.27
C ALA A 5 13.30 -25.31 -15.53
N GLU A 6 13.23 -26.63 -15.40
CA GLU A 6 12.24 -27.29 -14.55
C GLU A 6 12.54 -26.86 -13.11
N THR A 7 11.84 -25.84 -12.64
CA THR A 7 11.66 -25.65 -11.21
C THR A 7 10.86 -26.86 -10.74
N GLU A 8 11.41 -27.65 -9.80
CA GLU A 8 10.65 -28.64 -9.03
C GLU A 8 9.58 -27.88 -8.23
N GLY A 9 8.50 -27.52 -8.91
CA GLY A 9 7.30 -26.99 -8.31
C GLY A 9 6.51 -28.17 -7.75
N ASP A 10 6.06 -28.05 -6.50
CA ASP A 10 5.16 -29.03 -5.92
C ASP A 10 3.91 -29.13 -6.81
N VAL A 11 3.64 -30.32 -7.34
CA VAL A 11 2.41 -30.56 -8.10
C VAL A 11 1.21 -30.39 -7.18
N CYS A 12 0.16 -29.72 -7.67
CA CYS A 12 -1.07 -29.58 -6.89
C CYS A 12 -1.57 -30.98 -6.47
N PRO A 13 -1.86 -31.24 -5.18
CA PRO A 13 -2.25 -32.57 -4.72
C PRO A 13 -3.60 -33.02 -5.32
N ASP A 14 -4.46 -32.07 -5.68
CA ASP A 14 -5.82 -32.35 -6.13
C ASP A 14 -5.88 -32.70 -7.62
N CYS A 15 -5.14 -32.00 -8.49
CA CYS A 15 -5.18 -32.22 -9.93
C CYS A 15 -3.89 -32.77 -10.53
N LYS A 16 -2.77 -32.73 -9.78
CA LYS A 16 -1.43 -33.19 -10.20
C LYS A 16 -1.01 -32.63 -11.56
N ALA A 17 -1.47 -31.42 -11.88
CA ALA A 17 -1.18 -30.79 -13.15
C ALA A 17 0.28 -30.36 -13.20
N GLY A 18 0.89 -30.47 -14.37
CA GLY A 18 2.21 -29.95 -14.66
C GLY A 18 2.16 -28.78 -15.64
N PRO A 19 3.32 -28.30 -16.10
CA PRO A 19 3.39 -27.27 -17.14
C PRO A 19 2.62 -27.68 -18.39
N GLY A 20 1.71 -26.82 -18.84
CA GLY A 20 0.87 -27.07 -20.02
C GLY A 20 0.13 -25.82 -20.47
N PRO A 21 -0.16 -25.65 -21.77
CA PRO A 21 -0.82 -24.46 -22.28
C PRO A 21 -2.24 -24.26 -21.76
N GLU A 22 -2.90 -25.33 -21.32
CA GLU A 22 -4.24 -25.33 -20.71
C GLU A 22 -4.23 -25.16 -19.19
N ASN A 23 -3.07 -25.25 -18.53
CA ASN A 23 -2.96 -25.22 -17.07
C ASN A 23 -2.60 -23.82 -16.57
N ALA A 24 -3.18 -23.43 -15.44
CA ALA A 24 -2.83 -22.18 -14.77
C ALA A 24 -1.60 -22.38 -13.88
N CYS A 25 -0.61 -21.50 -14.01
CA CYS A 25 0.54 -21.43 -13.10
C CYS A 25 0.31 -20.34 -12.06
N VAL A 26 0.50 -20.69 -10.78
CA VAL A 26 0.40 -19.74 -9.67
C VAL A 26 1.69 -19.76 -8.87
N GLY A 27 2.26 -18.57 -8.63
CA GLY A 27 3.36 -18.42 -7.68
C GLY A 27 2.85 -18.62 -6.25
N VAL A 28 3.30 -19.67 -5.57
CA VAL A 28 2.94 -19.95 -4.17
C VAL A 28 3.95 -19.29 -3.22
N ARG A 29 5.23 -19.33 -3.58
CA ARG A 29 6.34 -18.67 -2.87
C ARG A 29 7.55 -18.69 -3.78
N THR A 30 8.21 -17.59 -4.08
CA THR A 30 9.44 -17.65 -4.91
C THR A 30 10.48 -18.63 -4.31
N PRO A 31 11.04 -19.59 -5.07
CA PRO A 31 10.86 -19.88 -6.51
C PRO A 31 9.80 -20.95 -6.86
N TYR A 32 9.00 -21.40 -5.90
CA TYR A 32 7.93 -22.40 -6.02
C TYR A 32 6.69 -21.88 -6.75
N GLU A 33 6.44 -22.51 -7.89
CA GLU A 33 5.24 -22.37 -8.70
C GLU A 33 4.40 -23.65 -8.60
N MET A 34 3.08 -23.50 -8.68
CA MET A 34 2.14 -24.62 -8.68
C MET A 34 1.22 -24.54 -9.89
N TRP A 35 1.05 -25.68 -10.55
CA TRP A 35 0.22 -25.80 -11.75
C TRP A 35 -1.13 -26.42 -11.43
N HIS A 36 -2.17 -25.88 -12.05
CA HIS A 36 -3.54 -26.34 -11.90
C HIS A 36 -4.22 -26.61 -13.23
N ALA A 37 -4.92 -27.74 -13.33
CA ALA A 37 -5.84 -28.02 -14.42
C ALA A 37 -7.09 -27.13 -14.31
N PRO A 38 -7.78 -26.81 -15.42
CA PRO A 38 -8.98 -25.96 -15.41
C PRO A 38 -10.10 -26.45 -14.48
N ASP A 39 -10.22 -27.76 -14.28
CA ASP A 39 -11.23 -28.42 -13.43
C ASP A 39 -10.74 -28.72 -12.01
N CYS A 40 -9.55 -28.24 -11.63
CA CYS A 40 -9.01 -28.42 -10.29
C CYS A 40 -9.89 -27.72 -9.23
N PRO A 41 -10.35 -28.43 -8.17
CA PRO A 41 -11.14 -27.83 -7.10
C PRO A 41 -10.39 -26.72 -6.36
N GLN A 42 -9.10 -26.94 -6.06
CA GLN A 42 -8.28 -25.94 -5.39
C GLN A 42 -8.08 -24.69 -6.25
N TRP A 43 -7.93 -24.84 -7.57
CA TRP A 43 -7.86 -23.70 -8.49
C TRP A 43 -9.15 -22.90 -8.52
N THR A 44 -10.29 -23.59 -8.56
CA THR A 44 -11.62 -22.98 -8.52
C THR A 44 -11.78 -22.15 -7.24
N ILE A 45 -11.38 -22.70 -6.09
CA ILE A 45 -11.42 -21.98 -4.80
C ILE A 45 -10.54 -20.73 -4.82
N MET A 46 -9.32 -20.83 -5.37
CA MET A 46 -8.42 -19.68 -5.48
C MET A 46 -8.99 -18.57 -6.37
N GLN A 47 -9.55 -18.93 -7.53
CA GLN A 47 -10.22 -17.97 -8.42
C GLN A 47 -11.35 -17.23 -7.71
N ILE A 48 -12.23 -17.96 -7.01
CA ILE A 48 -13.31 -17.37 -6.22
C ILE A 48 -12.75 -16.40 -5.16
N GLY A 49 -11.69 -16.81 -4.46
CA GLY A 49 -11.01 -15.97 -3.48
C GLY A 49 -10.48 -14.67 -4.08
N TRP A 50 -9.76 -14.75 -5.19
CA TRP A 50 -9.23 -13.58 -5.90
C TRP A 50 -10.32 -12.66 -6.44
N GLU A 51 -11.39 -13.20 -6.99
CA GLU A 51 -12.52 -12.40 -7.46
C GLU A 51 -13.22 -11.66 -6.31
N ALA A 52 -13.41 -12.35 -5.18
CA ALA A 52 -13.99 -11.75 -3.97
C ALA A 52 -13.10 -10.65 -3.41
N ASP A 53 -11.78 -10.90 -3.31
CA ASP A 53 -10.81 -9.90 -2.86
C ASP A 53 -10.74 -8.71 -3.82
N SER A 54 -10.72 -8.95 -5.13
CA SER A 54 -10.74 -7.88 -6.15
C SER A 54 -12.00 -7.03 -6.04
N ARG A 55 -13.15 -7.65 -5.83
CA ARG A 55 -14.42 -6.94 -5.63
C ARG A 55 -14.39 -6.10 -4.36
N ARG A 56 -13.92 -6.67 -3.24
CA ARG A 56 -13.79 -5.96 -1.98
C ARG A 56 -12.88 -4.74 -2.09
N ILE A 57 -11.74 -4.87 -2.79
CA ILE A 57 -10.82 -3.74 -3.04
C ILE A 57 -11.53 -2.65 -3.83
N LYS A 58 -12.26 -3.00 -4.91
CA LYS A 58 -13.01 -2.02 -5.71
C LYS A 58 -14.11 -1.31 -4.90
N GLU A 59 -14.82 -2.05 -4.06
CA GLU A 59 -15.85 -1.49 -3.17
C GLU A 59 -15.25 -0.54 -2.13
N GLN A 60 -14.12 -0.92 -1.52
CA GLN A 60 -13.38 -0.08 -0.57
C GLN A 60 -12.84 1.19 -1.24
N ASP A 61 -12.29 1.09 -2.44
CA ASP A 61 -11.81 2.24 -3.21
C ASP A 61 -12.95 3.19 -3.58
N ALA A 62 -14.10 2.66 -4.00
CA ALA A 62 -15.27 3.46 -4.32
C ALA A 62 -15.81 4.19 -3.08
N TRP A 63 -15.91 3.49 -1.94
CA TRP A 63 -16.28 4.08 -0.67
C TRP A 63 -15.29 5.17 -0.22
N ALA A 64 -13.98 4.91 -0.33
CA ALA A 64 -12.95 5.88 0.06
C ALA A 64 -13.03 7.15 -0.80
N LYS A 65 -13.25 7.02 -2.12
CA LYS A 65 -13.42 8.18 -3.02
C LYS A 65 -14.61 9.05 -2.64
N ASP A 66 -15.68 8.45 -2.14
CA ASP A 66 -16.88 9.18 -1.71
C ASP A 66 -16.65 9.87 -0.34
N VAL A 67 -16.08 9.16 0.64
CA VAL A 67 -15.98 9.64 2.03
C VAL A 67 -14.77 10.55 2.28
N PHE A 68 -13.66 10.34 1.57
CA PHE A 68 -12.39 11.00 1.85
C PHE A 68 -12.45 12.54 1.77
N PRO A 69 -13.10 13.18 0.76
CA PRO A 69 -13.19 14.64 0.71
C PRO A 69 -13.87 15.24 1.95
N SER A 70 -14.96 14.62 2.43
CA SER A 70 -15.68 15.09 3.62
C SER A 70 -14.88 14.86 4.90
N ALA A 71 -14.12 13.76 4.98
CA ALA A 71 -13.22 13.50 6.09
C ALA A 71 -12.05 14.50 6.14
N GLN A 72 -11.48 14.83 4.99
CA GLN A 72 -10.43 15.85 4.85
C GLN A 72 -10.91 17.22 5.33
N GLU A 73 -12.11 17.65 4.96
CA GLU A 73 -12.61 18.95 5.40
C GLU A 73 -12.89 18.99 6.91
N ARG A 74 -13.37 17.90 7.51
CA ARG A 74 -13.49 17.81 8.98
C ARG A 74 -12.15 17.91 9.68
N LEU A 75 -11.09 17.34 9.12
CA LEU A 75 -9.74 17.49 9.66
C LEU A 75 -9.28 18.95 9.60
N LYS A 76 -9.47 19.63 8.46
CA LYS A 76 -9.10 21.05 8.31
C LYS A 76 -9.86 21.94 9.29
N GLN A 77 -11.14 21.69 9.49
CA GLN A 77 -11.95 22.40 10.49
C GLN A 77 -11.42 22.18 11.91
N ALA A 78 -11.15 20.93 12.29
CA ALA A 78 -10.60 20.61 13.60
C ALA A 78 -9.22 21.25 13.82
N ALA A 79 -8.36 21.26 12.80
CA ALA A 79 -7.07 21.94 12.84
C ALA A 79 -7.22 23.46 13.03
N ALA A 80 -8.21 24.09 12.38
CA ALA A 80 -8.47 25.52 12.51
C ALA A 80 -9.04 25.93 13.88
N GLU A 81 -9.70 25.02 14.59
CA GLU A 81 -10.21 25.25 15.96
C GLU A 81 -9.11 25.14 17.03
N MET A 82 -7.95 24.56 16.69
CA MET A 82 -6.84 24.42 17.63
C MET A 82 -6.22 25.78 17.97
N PRO A 83 -5.89 26.05 19.25
CA PRO A 83 -5.19 27.27 19.62
C PRO A 83 -3.85 27.38 18.89
N GLN A 84 -3.59 28.55 18.30
CA GLN A 84 -2.31 28.82 17.66
C GLN A 84 -1.18 28.85 18.69
N GLY A 85 0.00 28.40 18.27
CA GLY A 85 1.20 28.40 19.12
C GLY A 85 1.24 27.26 20.14
N THR A 86 0.41 26.23 19.97
CA THR A 86 0.54 25.01 20.78
C THR A 86 1.83 24.27 20.40
N PRO A 87 2.47 23.54 21.34
CA PRO A 87 3.60 22.67 21.02
C PRO A 87 3.27 21.58 19.98
N ALA A 88 1.98 21.30 19.78
CA ALA A 88 1.49 20.34 18.78
C ALA A 88 1.37 20.95 17.37
N GLN A 89 1.55 22.27 17.20
CA GLN A 89 1.34 22.95 15.91
C GLN A 89 2.11 22.30 14.74
N PRO A 90 3.41 21.94 14.87
CA PRO A 90 4.12 21.30 13.76
C PRO A 90 3.53 19.96 13.33
N PHE A 91 2.92 19.22 14.28
CA PHE A 91 2.24 17.95 13.97
C PHE A 91 0.91 18.19 13.23
N ILE A 92 0.15 19.20 13.65
CA ILE A 92 -1.13 19.58 13.04
C ILE A 92 -0.89 20.05 11.60
N ASP A 93 0.12 20.88 11.40
CA ASP A 93 0.47 21.43 10.08
C ASP A 93 0.98 20.32 9.15
N ALA A 94 1.92 19.48 9.60
CA ALA A 94 2.42 18.36 8.83
C ALA A 94 1.33 17.36 8.44
N LEU A 95 0.44 17.00 9.38
CA LEU A 95 -0.67 16.09 9.12
C LEU A 95 -1.65 16.68 8.09
N THR A 96 -1.98 17.98 8.21
CA THR A 96 -2.87 18.66 7.29
C THR A 96 -2.28 18.71 5.88
N GLU A 97 -0.98 19.01 5.75
CA GLU A 97 -0.27 18.99 4.47
C GLU A 97 -0.21 17.59 3.86
N LEU A 98 0.06 16.55 4.66
CA LEU A 98 0.07 15.17 4.19
C LEU A 98 -1.29 14.73 3.64
N VAL A 99 -2.37 15.02 4.37
CA VAL A 99 -3.73 14.70 3.92
C VAL A 99 -4.09 15.50 2.66
N GLN A 100 -3.65 16.75 2.55
CA GLN A 100 -3.85 17.55 1.34
C GLN A 100 -3.03 17.03 0.15
N ALA A 101 -1.79 16.59 0.37
CA ALA A 101 -0.98 15.95 -0.66
C ALA A 101 -1.65 14.67 -1.16
N GLN A 102 -2.12 13.82 -0.23
CA GLN A 102 -2.84 12.58 -0.53
C GLN A 102 -4.11 12.83 -1.37
N ALA A 103 -4.81 13.94 -1.14
CA ALA A 103 -6.00 14.32 -1.91
C ALA A 103 -5.69 14.70 -3.37
N SER A 104 -4.49 15.22 -3.62
CA SER A 104 -4.07 15.76 -4.92
C SER A 104 -3.40 14.72 -5.82
N THR A 105 -3.24 13.47 -5.37
CA THR A 105 -2.62 12.39 -6.15
C THR A 105 -3.59 11.22 -6.36
N THR A 106 -3.34 10.43 -7.39
CA THR A 106 -3.96 9.11 -7.57
C THR A 106 -3.01 8.04 -6.99
N GLY A 107 -2.88 7.97 -5.66
CA GLY A 107 -2.02 6.99 -4.99
C GLY A 107 -1.51 7.45 -3.64
N PHE A 108 -0.61 6.70 -3.00
CA PHE A 108 0.03 7.12 -1.75
C PHE A 108 0.89 8.38 -1.96
N VAL A 109 1.00 9.22 -0.93
CA VAL A 109 2.05 10.27 -0.87
C VAL A 109 3.41 9.61 -1.09
N VAL A 110 4.12 10.02 -2.14
CA VAL A 110 5.41 9.46 -2.53
C VAL A 110 6.52 9.87 -1.56
N LEU A 111 7.53 9.02 -1.41
CA LEU A 111 8.56 9.13 -0.36
C LEU A 111 9.25 10.50 -0.31
N HIS A 112 9.60 11.09 -1.46
CA HIS A 112 10.28 12.39 -1.48
C HIS A 112 9.37 13.53 -1.00
N GLN A 113 8.08 13.50 -1.35
CA GLN A 113 7.10 14.48 -0.91
C GLN A 113 6.81 14.32 0.58
N TRP A 114 6.75 13.09 1.06
CA TRP A 114 6.66 12.78 2.50
C TRP A 114 7.85 13.37 3.26
N ALA A 115 9.07 13.11 2.80
CA ALA A 115 10.30 13.61 3.42
C ALA A 115 10.35 15.15 3.42
N GLU A 116 9.95 15.80 2.32
CA GLU A 116 9.92 17.26 2.21
C GLU A 116 8.97 17.89 3.24
N ILE A 117 7.78 17.31 3.42
CA ILE A 117 6.82 17.79 4.42
C ILE A 117 7.38 17.61 5.84
N LEU A 118 8.01 16.47 6.13
CA LEU A 118 8.59 16.22 7.45
C LEU A 118 9.75 17.17 7.76
N GLU A 119 10.69 17.37 6.84
CA GLU A 119 11.83 18.29 7.03
C GLU A 119 11.38 19.72 7.30
N ARG A 120 10.30 20.16 6.64
CA ARG A 120 9.73 21.51 6.81
C ARG A 120 9.20 21.75 8.23
N HIS A 121 8.53 20.76 8.82
CA HIS A 121 7.87 20.87 10.12
C HIS A 121 8.72 20.37 11.29
N PHE A 122 9.68 19.50 11.02
CA PHE A 122 10.60 18.92 11.99
C PHE A 122 12.06 19.08 11.51
N PRO A 123 12.54 20.34 11.35
CA PRO A 123 13.88 20.57 10.85
C PRO A 123 14.92 20.01 11.84
N PRO A 124 16.08 19.55 11.34
CA PRO A 124 17.16 19.11 12.21
C PRO A 124 17.56 20.25 13.15
N GLN A 125 17.71 19.92 14.43
CA GLN A 125 18.28 20.87 15.39
C GLN A 125 19.74 21.10 15.00
N LEU A 126 20.05 22.31 14.52
CA LEU A 126 21.43 22.70 14.33
C LEU A 126 22.11 22.70 15.71
N PRO A 127 23.33 22.17 15.83
CA PRO A 127 24.07 22.27 17.08
C PRO A 127 24.20 23.74 17.44
N ASN A 128 23.74 24.11 18.63
CA ASN A 128 23.87 25.46 19.15
C ASN A 128 25.37 25.77 19.30
N PRO A 129 25.92 26.76 18.57
CA PRO A 129 27.34 27.10 18.70
C PRO A 129 27.68 27.70 20.09
N GLU A 130 26.67 28.05 20.90
CA GLU A 130 26.84 28.64 22.23
C GLU A 130 27.02 27.63 23.38
N HIS A 131 27.16 26.33 23.09
CA HIS A 131 27.49 25.32 24.11
C HIS A 131 28.84 24.65 23.87
N THR A 132 29.86 25.46 23.52
CA THR A 132 31.27 25.04 23.63
C THR A 132 32.03 25.96 24.61
N THR A 133 31.66 25.86 25.88
CA THR A 133 32.45 26.24 27.07
C THR A 133 31.84 25.40 28.19
N GLU A 134 32.54 24.50 28.88
CA GLU A 134 33.93 24.47 29.34
C GLU A 134 34.37 23.01 29.54
#